data_AF-A0A2N2J5J0-F1
#
_entry.id   AF-A0A2N2J5J0-F1
#
_cell.length_a   1.000
_cell.length_b   1.000
_cell.length_c   1.000
_cell.angle_alpha   90.00
_cell.angle_beta   90.00
_cell.angle_gamma   90.00
#
_symmetry.space_group_name_H-M   'P 1'
#
loop_
_entity.id
_entity.type
_entity.pdbx_description
1 polymer ?
#
loop_
_entity_poly.entity_id
_entity_poly.type
_entity_poly.pdbx_seq_one_letter_code
_entity_poly.pdbx_strand_id
1 'polypeptide(L)'
;MISDSVEILLKHTDMDAILFLGMGYMTARARIWMESSVLPHDVMEKPAQKMIAAEMELLDFIVKQIKHFNKPILPVIDLVGFDMAGESNIVKRLDAMGIMAYSSPEQAIRALAKAQDYYRKRTASRID
;
A
#
# COMPACT_ATOMS: atom_id res chain seq x y z
N MET A 1 -14.55 -8.99 1.22
CA MET A 1 -13.36 -8.36 1.83
C MET A 1 -12.84 -7.25 0.92
N ILE A 2 -12.00 -6.34 1.41
CA ILE A 2 -11.45 -5.24 0.56
C ILE A 2 -10.64 -5.78 -0.63
N SER A 3 -10.04 -6.97 -0.47
CA SER A 3 -9.40 -7.73 -1.54
C SER A 3 -10.36 -7.99 -2.72
N ASP A 4 -11.56 -8.47 -2.41
CA ASP A 4 -12.57 -8.81 -3.41
C ASP A 4 -13.07 -7.54 -4.11
N SER A 5 -13.17 -6.43 -3.37
CA SER A 5 -13.54 -5.12 -3.94
C SER A 5 -12.52 -4.62 -4.95
N VAL A 6 -11.21 -4.72 -4.66
CA VAL A 6 -10.14 -4.33 -5.59
C VAL A 6 -10.21 -5.17 -6.86
N GLU A 7 -10.37 -6.49 -6.72
CA GLU A 7 -10.46 -7.40 -7.87
C GLU A 7 -11.69 -7.12 -8.72
N ILE A 8 -12.86 -6.92 -8.10
CA ILE A 8 -14.11 -6.57 -8.80
C ILE A 8 -13.95 -5.25 -9.56
N LEU A 9 -13.39 -4.22 -8.91
CA LEU A 9 -13.18 -2.92 -9.54
C LEU A 9 -12.25 -3.02 -10.75
N LEU A 10 -11.15 -3.77 -10.64
CA LEU A 10 -10.21 -3.97 -11.74
C LEU A 10 -10.78 -4.79 -12.90
N LYS A 11 -11.67 -5.75 -12.61
CA LYS A 11 -12.32 -6.62 -13.62
C LYS A 11 -13.46 -5.96 -14.36
N HIS A 12 -14.30 -5.20 -13.65
CA HIS A 12 -15.61 -4.78 -14.16
C HIS A 12 -15.72 -3.28 -14.42
N THR A 13 -14.67 -2.52 -14.15
CA THR A 13 -14.66 -1.07 -14.30
C THR A 13 -13.50 -0.66 -15.20
N ASP A 14 -13.77 0.26 -16.12
CA ASP A 14 -12.73 0.86 -16.95
C ASP A 14 -11.94 1.88 -16.13
N MET A 15 -11.03 1.38 -15.30
CA MET A 15 -10.14 2.19 -14.47
C MET A 15 -8.70 2.09 -14.94
N ASP A 16 -8.03 3.23 -15.04
CA ASP A 16 -6.61 3.32 -15.38
C ASP A 16 -5.69 3.05 -14.18
N ALA A 17 -6.13 3.39 -12.97
CA ALA A 17 -5.35 3.24 -11.74
C ALA A 17 -6.23 3.20 -10.49
N ILE A 18 -5.68 2.70 -9.38
CA ILE A 18 -6.32 2.71 -8.06
C ILE A 18 -5.41 3.43 -7.07
N LEU A 19 -5.98 4.34 -6.26
CA LEU A 19 -5.35 4.83 -5.04
C LEU A 19 -5.81 3.96 -3.87
N PHE A 20 -4.87 3.30 -3.21
CA PHE A 20 -5.18 2.38 -2.12
C PHE A 20 -4.88 3.04 -0.76
N LEU A 21 -5.93 3.48 -0.08
CA LEU A 21 -5.85 4.21 1.19
C LEU A 21 -6.00 3.25 2.39
N GLY A 22 -5.50 3.68 3.54
CA GLY A 22 -5.79 3.03 4.82
C GLY A 22 -4.87 1.87 5.21
N MET A 23 -3.70 1.74 4.55
CA MET A 23 -2.66 0.81 4.97
C MET A 23 -1.75 1.42 6.04
N GLY A 24 -1.05 0.55 6.77
CA GLY A 24 -0.09 0.90 7.82
C GLY A 24 -0.73 1.04 9.19
N TYR A 25 -2.04 1.24 9.26
CA TYR A 25 -2.73 1.51 10.51
C TYR A 25 -2.74 0.31 11.45
N MET A 26 -2.98 -0.90 10.92
CA MET A 26 -3.07 -2.10 11.76
C MET A 26 -1.71 -2.46 12.36
N THR A 27 -0.66 -2.39 11.57
CA THR A 27 0.72 -2.65 12.00
C THR A 27 1.23 -1.59 12.96
N ALA A 28 0.92 -0.30 12.72
CA ALA A 28 1.25 0.77 13.64
C ALA A 28 0.55 0.58 15.00
N ARG A 29 -0.77 0.33 14.99
CA ARG A 29 -1.54 0.09 16.21
C ARG A 29 -1.05 -1.15 16.97
N ALA A 30 -0.79 -2.24 16.25
CA ALA A 30 -0.28 -3.47 16.86
C ALA A 30 1.03 -3.24 17.59
N ARG A 31 1.95 -2.45 17.03
CA ARG A 31 3.20 -2.10 17.71
C ARG A 31 3.00 -1.20 18.93
N ILE A 32 2.13 -0.20 18.83
CA ILE A 32 1.78 0.65 19.98
C ILE A 32 1.23 -0.20 21.13
N TRP A 33 0.48 -1.28 20.84
CA TRP A 33 0.03 -2.21 21.88
C TRP A 33 1.19 -2.98 22.51
N MET A 34 2.16 -3.43 21.72
CA MET A 34 3.34 -4.15 22.21
C MET A 34 4.27 -3.28 23.07
N GLU A 35 4.31 -1.98 22.81
CA GLU A 35 5.14 -1.01 23.52
C GLU A 35 4.38 -0.31 24.67
N SER A 36 3.11 -0.64 24.89
CA SER A 36 2.25 0.02 25.87
C SER A 36 2.71 -0.27 27.31
N SER A 37 2.77 0.77 28.14
CA SER A 37 2.97 0.64 29.58
C SER A 37 1.68 0.29 30.35
N VAL A 38 0.53 0.30 29.68
CA VAL A 38 -0.79 0.10 30.29
C VAL A 38 -1.38 -1.25 29.88
N LEU A 39 -1.18 -1.67 28.64
CA LEU A 39 -1.70 -2.95 28.15
C LEU A 39 -0.69 -4.07 28.47
N PRO A 40 -1.12 -5.17 29.11
CA PRO A 40 -0.23 -6.30 29.38
C PRO A 40 0.29 -6.93 28.09
N HIS A 41 1.60 -7.05 27.96
CA HIS A 41 2.25 -7.56 26.75
C HIS A 41 1.81 -8.99 26.40
N ASP A 42 1.74 -9.87 27.40
CA ASP A 42 1.33 -11.27 27.28
C ASP A 42 -0.11 -11.42 26.72
N VAL A 43 -0.98 -10.46 27.02
CA VAL A 43 -2.35 -10.42 26.50
C VAL A 43 -2.39 -9.83 25.08
N MET A 44 -1.55 -8.84 24.79
CA MET A 44 -1.55 -8.11 23.51
C MET A 44 -0.75 -8.78 22.40
N GLU A 45 0.21 -9.64 22.73
CA GLU A 45 1.13 -10.24 21.75
C GLU A 45 0.39 -10.96 20.61
N LYS A 46 -0.51 -11.89 20.96
CA LYS A 46 -1.22 -12.69 19.96
C LYS A 46 -2.18 -11.84 19.09
N PRO A 47 -2.99 -10.92 19.64
CA PRO A 47 -3.75 -9.95 18.84
C PRO A 47 -2.88 -9.09 17.92
N ALA A 48 -1.77 -8.55 18.43
CA ALA A 48 -0.86 -7.70 17.66
C ALA A 48 -0.25 -8.47 16.47
N GLN A 49 0.23 -9.69 16.71
CA GLN A 49 0.76 -10.56 15.65
C GLN A 49 -0.30 -10.86 14.57
N LYS A 50 -1.56 -11.13 14.96
CA LYS A 50 -2.65 -11.34 14.00
C LYS A 50 -2.95 -10.11 13.15
N MET A 51 -2.93 -8.92 13.75
CA MET A 51 -3.17 -7.66 13.03
C MET A 51 -2.07 -7.40 12.01
N ILE A 52 -0.80 -7.59 12.40
CA ILE A 52 0.35 -7.46 11.50
C ILE A 52 0.23 -8.48 10.36
N ALA A 53 -0.03 -9.75 10.67
CA ALA A 53 -0.16 -10.80 9.67
C ALA A 53 -1.27 -10.50 8.65
N ALA A 54 -2.45 -10.08 9.12
CA ALA A 54 -3.57 -9.72 8.25
C ALA A 54 -3.25 -8.55 7.31
N GLU A 55 -2.53 -7.52 7.79
CA GLU A 55 -2.12 -6.42 6.93
C GLU A 55 -1.04 -6.83 5.91
N MET A 56 -0.15 -7.74 6.29
CA MET A 56 0.85 -8.30 5.37
C MET A 56 0.21 -9.18 4.29
N GLU A 57 -0.81 -9.97 4.63
CA GLU A 57 -1.59 -10.73 3.63
C GLU A 57 -2.29 -9.81 2.64
N LEU A 58 -2.85 -8.69 3.11
CA LEU A 58 -3.44 -7.68 2.25
C LEU A 58 -2.40 -7.06 1.30
N LEU A 59 -1.21 -6.76 1.80
CA LEU A 59 -0.12 -6.24 0.98
C LEU A 59 0.31 -7.23 -0.10
N ASP A 60 0.48 -8.50 0.25
CA ASP A 60 0.83 -9.56 -0.70
C ASP A 60 -0.27 -9.74 -1.75
N PHE A 61 -1.54 -9.59 -1.35
CA PHE A 61 -2.67 -9.58 -2.28
C PHE A 61 -2.58 -8.41 -3.26
N ILE A 62 -2.36 -7.17 -2.79
CA ILE A 62 -2.25 -6.00 -3.67
C ILE A 62 -1.11 -6.16 -4.67
N VAL A 63 0.05 -6.67 -4.24
CA VAL A 63 1.19 -6.96 -5.13
C VAL A 63 0.79 -7.95 -6.23
N LYS A 64 0.05 -9.00 -5.89
CA LYS A 64 -0.47 -9.96 -6.88
C LYS A 64 -1.43 -9.30 -7.86
N GLN A 65 -2.32 -8.42 -7.40
CA GLN A 65 -3.27 -7.70 -8.25
C GLN A 65 -2.56 -6.77 -9.23
N ILE A 66 -1.54 -6.00 -8.78
CA ILE A 66 -0.72 -5.15 -9.64
C ILE A 66 -0.12 -5.98 -10.79
N LYS A 67 0.48 -7.13 -10.45
CA LYS A 67 1.11 -8.03 -11.45
C LYS A 67 0.09 -8.65 -12.39
N HIS A 68 -1.09 -9.03 -11.89
CA HIS A 68 -2.10 -9.72 -12.69
C HIS A 68 -2.81 -8.78 -13.67
N PHE A 69 -3.24 -7.61 -13.20
CA PHE A 69 -4.00 -6.65 -14.03
C PHE A 69 -3.10 -5.70 -14.82
N ASN A 70 -1.81 -5.61 -14.47
CA ASN A 70 -0.85 -4.68 -15.07
C ASN A 70 -1.35 -3.22 -15.03
N LYS A 71 -2.08 -2.87 -13.96
CA LYS A 71 -2.60 -1.53 -13.71
C LYS A 71 -1.92 -0.94 -12.47
N PRO A 72 -1.59 0.36 -12.47
CA PRO A 72 -1.07 1.04 -11.29
C PRO A 72 -2.04 0.95 -10.10
N ILE A 73 -1.58 0.37 -8.99
CA ILE A 73 -2.21 0.51 -7.68
C ILE A 73 -1.21 1.27 -6.81
N LEU A 74 -1.56 2.48 -6.40
CA LEU A 74 -0.70 3.40 -5.68
C LEU A 74 -1.05 3.34 -4.18
N PRO A 75 -0.23 2.71 -3.34
CA PRO A 75 -0.47 2.68 -1.91
C PRO A 75 -0.27 4.07 -1.30
N VAL A 76 -1.24 4.51 -0.51
CA VAL A 76 -1.14 5.73 0.29
C VAL A 76 -1.16 5.34 1.76
N ILE A 77 -0.06 5.63 2.44
CA ILE A 77 0.23 5.23 3.81
C ILE A 77 0.47 6.51 4.61
N ASP A 78 -0.16 6.64 5.77
CA ASP A 78 0.03 7.80 6.64
C ASP A 78 1.51 7.94 7.09
N LEU A 79 1.92 9.15 7.47
CA LEU A 79 3.26 9.50 7.94
C LEU A 79 3.72 8.60 9.08
N VAL A 80 2.80 8.18 9.95
CA VAL A 80 3.08 7.20 11.01
C VAL A 80 3.71 5.92 10.44
N GLY A 81 3.24 5.44 9.28
CA GLY A 81 3.81 4.27 8.62
C GLY A 81 5.19 4.53 7.98
N PHE A 82 5.47 5.76 7.57
CA PHE A 82 6.79 6.16 7.05
C PHE A 82 7.84 6.23 8.15
N ASP A 83 7.48 6.71 9.35
CA ASP A 83 8.40 6.91 10.48
C ASP A 83 8.69 5.62 11.28
N MET A 84 8.01 4.52 10.98
CA MET A 84 8.19 3.24 11.69
C MET A 84 9.56 2.60 11.44
N ALA A 85 10.29 2.24 12.50
CA ALA A 85 11.54 1.50 12.39
C ALA A 85 11.35 -0.03 12.39
N GLY A 86 12.29 -0.76 11.77
CA GLY A 86 12.36 -2.23 11.80
C GLY A 86 11.76 -2.96 10.59
N GLU A 87 11.88 -4.29 10.59
CA GLU A 87 11.56 -5.17 9.45
C GLU A 87 10.07 -5.22 9.08
N SER A 88 9.17 -4.95 10.03
CA SER A 88 7.73 -4.90 9.73
C SER A 88 7.26 -3.55 9.16
N ASN A 89 8.17 -2.64 8.79
CA ASN A 89 7.79 -1.40 8.12
C ASN A 89 7.24 -1.75 6.72
N ILE A 90 5.94 -1.48 6.54
CA ILE A 90 5.19 -1.74 5.31
C ILE A 90 5.77 -0.96 4.12
N VAL A 91 6.18 0.30 4.32
CA VAL A 91 6.80 1.13 3.28
C VAL A 91 8.08 0.48 2.75
N LYS A 92 8.97 0.02 3.65
CA LYS A 92 10.21 -0.68 3.24
C LYS A 92 9.94 -1.97 2.48
N ARG A 93 8.92 -2.72 2.88
CA ARG A 93 8.53 -3.95 2.19
C ARG A 93 7.97 -3.67 0.80
N LEU A 94 7.12 -2.65 0.64
CA LEU A 94 6.62 -2.22 -0.66
C LEU A 94 7.76 -1.79 -1.58
N ASP A 95 8.71 -1.01 -1.05
CA ASP A 95 9.88 -0.55 -1.80
C ASP A 95 10.75 -1.72 -2.27
N ALA A 96 11.00 -2.71 -1.41
CA ALA A 96 11.70 -3.94 -1.77
C ALA A 96 10.98 -4.77 -2.85
N MET A 97 9.66 -4.58 -3.00
CA MET A 97 8.84 -5.19 -4.06
C MET A 97 8.72 -4.31 -5.32
N GLY A 98 9.39 -3.15 -5.35
CA GLY A 98 9.35 -2.19 -6.46
C GLY A 98 8.06 -1.36 -6.50
N ILE A 99 7.32 -1.29 -5.39
CA ILE A 99 6.07 -0.54 -5.27
C ILE A 99 6.32 0.73 -4.46
N MET A 100 6.15 1.88 -5.09
CA MET A 100 6.28 3.16 -4.41
C MET A 100 5.01 3.49 -3.61
N ALA A 101 5.17 3.65 -2.30
CA ALA A 101 4.12 4.19 -1.42
C ALA A 101 4.20 5.72 -1.34
N TYR A 102 3.07 6.37 -1.08
CA TYR A 102 2.96 7.82 -0.95
C TYR A 102 2.40 8.20 0.41
N SER A 103 2.86 9.32 0.97
CA SER A 103 2.39 9.81 2.28
C SER A 103 1.07 10.56 2.23
N SER A 104 0.55 10.87 1.03
CA SER A 104 -0.73 11.54 0.84
C SER A 104 -1.35 11.22 -0.52
N PRO A 105 -2.69 11.30 -0.65
CA PRO A 105 -3.38 11.16 -1.93
C PRO A 105 -2.89 12.17 -2.96
N GLU A 106 -2.66 13.43 -2.57
CA GLU A 106 -2.17 14.47 -3.48
C GLU A 106 -0.82 14.10 -4.11
N GLN A 107 0.11 13.54 -3.34
CA GLN A 107 1.39 13.10 -3.88
C GLN A 107 1.22 11.94 -4.87
N ALA A 108 0.38 10.96 -4.53
CA ALA A 108 0.09 9.83 -5.41
C ALA A 108 -0.52 10.29 -6.74
N ILE A 109 -1.50 11.20 -6.70
CA ILE A 109 -2.15 11.76 -7.90
C ILE A 109 -1.13 12.53 -8.75
N ARG A 110 -0.30 13.38 -8.13
CA ARG A 110 0.73 14.13 -8.86
C ARG A 110 1.75 13.21 -9.52
N ALA A 111 2.13 12.13 -8.85
CA ALA A 111 3.04 11.13 -9.42
C ALA A 111 2.41 10.42 -10.61
N LEU A 112 1.14 9.99 -10.50
CA LEU A 112 0.40 9.36 -11.58
C LEU A 112 0.26 10.30 -12.79
N ALA A 113 -0.12 11.56 -12.57
CA ALA A 113 -0.24 12.55 -13.63
C ALA A 113 1.10 12.79 -14.37
N LYS A 114 2.21 12.90 -13.64
CA LYS A 114 3.54 13.02 -14.23
C LYS A 114 3.94 11.78 -15.04
N ALA A 115 3.64 10.59 -14.55
CA ALA A 115 3.90 9.35 -15.27
C ALA A 115 3.10 9.30 -16.58
N GLN A 116 1.81 9.62 -16.53
CA GLN A 116 0.95 9.70 -17.72
C GLN A 116 1.50 10.69 -18.76
N ASP A 117 1.88 11.89 -18.33
CA ASP A 117 2.47 12.91 -19.20
C ASP A 117 3.77 12.45 -19.86
N TYR A 118 4.64 11.78 -19.09
CA TYR A 118 5.89 11.23 -19.60
C TYR A 118 5.63 10.18 -20.69
N TYR A 119 4.76 9.20 -20.43
CA TYR A 119 4.45 8.15 -21.41
C TYR A 119 3.76 8.72 -22.66
N ARG A 120 2.85 9.69 -22.50
CA ARG A 120 2.23 10.39 -23.64
C ARG A 120 3.27 11.04 -24.54
N LYS A 121 4.22 11.79 -23.98
CA LYS A 121 5.31 12.45 -24.73
C LYS A 121 6.23 11.44 -25.40
N ARG A 122 6.60 10.36 -24.69
CA ARG A 122 7.48 9.30 -25.21
C ARG A 122 6.85 8.54 -26.39
N THR A 123 5.54 8.33 -26.37
CA THR A 123 4.84 7.67 -27.48
C THR A 123 4.77 8.60 -28.69
N ALA A 124 4.51 9.90 -28.48
CA ALA A 124 4.53 10.87 -29.57
C ALA A 124 5.91 10.96 -30.25
N SER A 125 6.99 10.99 -29.47
CA SER A 125 8.37 11.06 -29.99
C SER A 125 8.91 9.76 -30.61
N ARG A 126 8.12 8.68 -30.63
CA ARG A 126 8.47 7.40 -31.27
C ARG A 126 7.84 7.24 -32.66
N ILE A 127 6.92 8.14 -33.01
CA ILE A 127 6.18 8.15 -34.28
C ILE A 127 6.85 9.10 -35.29
N ASP A 128 7.78 9.94 -34.82
CA ASP A 128 8.73 10.72 -35.63
C ASP A 128 10.06 9.97 -35.82
#